data_AF-A0A7K1WZ68-F1
#
_entry.id   AF-A0A7K1WZ68-F1
#
_cell.length_a   1.000
_cell.length_b   1.000
_cell.length_c   1.000
_cell.angle_alpha   90.00
_cell.angle_beta   90.00
_cell.angle_gamma   90.00
#
_symmetry.space_group_name_H-M   'P 1'
#
loop_
_entity.id
_entity.type
_entity.pdbx_description
1 polymer ?
#
loop_
_entity_poly.entity_id
_entity_poly.type
_entity_poly.pdbx_seq_one_letter_code
_entity_poly.pdbx_strand_id
1 'polypeptide(L)'
;MKKLFLSFIICFLFTSMISVNDSKDAAGSIVNTWIWEKSIGGSDNPYVATPKTIGFTKKIIFTENGRVITYKNNVEIRNSAYQIEKGKGYFDQSEHDLITFEGKTYIIENLDNQNLTIISNSQDGTRTIFKR
;
A
#
# COMPACT_ATOMS: atom_id res chain seq x y z
N MET A 1 -58.42 24.30 25.66
CA MET A 1 -57.79 25.16 24.63
C MET A 1 -56.43 25.63 25.15
N LYS A 2 -55.35 25.44 24.35
CA LYS A 2 -54.15 26.30 24.24
C LYS A 2 -53.39 26.63 25.57
N LYS A 3 -52.10 26.35 25.78
CA LYS A 3 -50.97 26.15 24.85
C LYS A 3 -49.86 25.34 25.54
N LEU A 4 -49.31 24.38 24.81
CA LEU A 4 -47.95 23.86 24.96
C LEU A 4 -46.95 24.99 24.66
N PHE A 5 -45.88 25.10 25.44
CA PHE A 5 -44.56 25.40 24.87
C PHE A 5 -43.51 24.55 25.60
N LEU A 6 -43.12 23.51 24.88
CA LEU A 6 -42.06 22.56 25.17
C LEU A 6 -40.74 23.33 25.27
N SER A 7 -40.06 23.29 26.42
CA SER A 7 -38.70 23.81 26.55
C SER A 7 -37.74 22.83 25.89
N PHE A 8 -37.12 23.27 24.81
CA PHE A 8 -36.14 22.56 24.00
C PHE A 8 -34.79 22.57 24.74
N ILE A 9 -34.50 21.57 25.56
CA ILE A 9 -33.14 21.36 26.09
C ILE A 9 -32.41 20.44 25.13
N ILE A 10 -31.74 21.08 24.17
CA ILE A 10 -30.66 20.48 23.40
C ILE A 10 -29.46 20.31 24.33
N CYS A 11 -29.25 19.08 24.83
CA CYS A 11 -27.95 18.64 25.33
C CYS A 11 -27.22 17.94 24.17
N PHE A 12 -26.58 18.73 23.29
CA PHE A 12 -25.56 18.21 22.39
C PHE A 12 -24.33 17.89 23.25
N LEU A 13 -24.26 16.67 23.76
CA LEU A 13 -23.03 16.07 24.27
C LEU A 13 -22.11 15.87 23.05
N PHE A 14 -21.31 16.86 22.72
CA PHE A 14 -20.16 16.66 21.84
C PHE A 14 -19.13 15.83 22.62
N THR A 15 -19.27 14.51 22.56
CA THR A 15 -18.18 13.60 22.86
C THR A 15 -17.15 13.79 21.76
N SER A 16 -16.14 14.62 22.02
CA SER A 16 -14.90 14.56 21.26
C SER A 16 -14.29 13.19 21.55
N MET A 17 -14.54 12.20 20.68
CA MET A 17 -13.65 11.06 20.59
C MET A 17 -12.31 11.62 20.12
N ILE A 18 -11.44 11.85 21.09
CA ILE A 18 -10.00 11.94 20.83
C ILE A 18 -9.68 10.59 20.20
N SER A 19 -9.55 10.57 18.88
CA SER A 19 -8.88 9.45 18.22
C SER A 19 -7.50 9.44 18.84
N VAL A 20 -7.28 8.47 19.73
CA VAL A 20 -5.95 8.08 20.15
C VAL A 20 -5.29 7.66 18.86
N ASN A 21 -4.51 8.57 18.30
CA ASN A 21 -3.60 8.26 17.23
C ASN A 21 -2.62 7.29 17.88
N ASP A 22 -2.91 6.01 17.72
CA ASP A 22 -2.10 4.90 18.18
C ASP A 22 -0.83 5.01 17.34
N SER A 23 0.10 5.87 17.78
CA SER A 23 1.45 5.94 17.25
C SER A 23 2.14 4.65 17.68
N LYS A 24 1.74 3.56 17.04
CA LYS A 24 2.50 2.33 17.00
C LYS A 24 3.78 2.69 16.29
N ASP A 25 4.84 2.77 17.08
CA ASP A 25 6.22 2.74 16.62
C ASP A 25 6.33 1.81 15.40
N ALA A 26 6.69 2.40 14.26
CA ALA A 26 6.52 1.85 12.93
C ALA A 26 7.48 0.69 12.64
N ALA A 27 7.22 -0.48 13.23
CA ALA A 27 7.63 -1.74 12.66
C ALA A 27 6.84 -1.97 11.36
N GLY A 28 7.50 -1.85 10.21
CA GLY A 28 6.97 -2.31 8.92
C GLY A 28 5.71 -1.61 8.40
N SER A 29 5.54 -0.30 8.57
CA SER A 29 4.45 0.40 7.85
C SER A 29 4.76 0.45 6.35
N ILE A 30 3.77 0.06 5.54
CA ILE A 30 3.83 0.20 4.08
C ILE A 30 3.74 1.67 3.63
N VAL A 31 3.13 2.54 4.45
CA VAL A 31 3.04 3.98 4.20
C VAL A 31 4.44 4.56 4.27
N ASN A 32 5.02 4.79 3.10
CA ASN A 32 6.35 5.37 2.92
C ASN A 32 6.63 5.70 1.46
N THR A 33 7.80 6.28 1.22
CA THR A 33 8.43 6.29 -0.10
C THR A 33 9.29 5.05 -0.27
N TRP A 34 9.10 4.35 -1.39
CA TRP A 34 9.80 3.13 -1.75
C TRP A 34 10.46 3.31 -3.10
N ILE A 35 11.79 3.30 -3.10
CA ILE A 35 12.65 3.42 -4.28
C ILE A 35 12.90 2.02 -4.83
N TRP A 36 12.58 1.83 -6.11
CA TRP A 36 12.75 0.55 -6.77
C TRP A 36 14.25 0.23 -6.95
N GLU A 37 14.71 -0.88 -6.37
CA GLU A 37 16.07 -1.38 -6.57
C GLU A 37 16.14 -2.27 -7.81
N LYS A 38 15.23 -3.26 -7.88
CA LYS A 38 15.20 -4.24 -8.97
C LYS A 38 13.88 -5.00 -9.04
N SER A 39 13.63 -5.60 -10.20
CA SER A 39 12.62 -6.65 -10.36
C SER A 39 13.25 -7.90 -10.96
N ILE A 40 12.76 -9.06 -10.56
CA ILE A 40 13.23 -10.37 -10.99
C ILE A 40 12.01 -11.11 -11.53
N GLY A 41 12.03 -11.49 -12.80
CA GLY A 41 10.93 -12.21 -13.45
C GLY A 41 11.46 -13.32 -14.37
N GLY A 42 10.64 -14.34 -14.61
CA GLY A 42 11.01 -15.55 -15.34
C GLY A 42 11.48 -16.67 -14.41
N SER A 43 10.80 -17.82 -14.46
CA SER A 43 11.08 -18.99 -13.61
C SER A 43 12.35 -19.72 -14.03
N ASP A 44 12.55 -19.90 -15.34
CA ASP A 44 13.58 -20.79 -15.88
C ASP A 44 14.87 -20.03 -16.27
N ASN A 45 14.72 -18.76 -16.63
CA ASN A 45 15.85 -17.86 -16.93
C ASN A 45 15.51 -16.45 -16.40
N PRO A 46 15.85 -16.15 -15.12
CA PRO A 46 15.40 -14.94 -14.47
C PRO A 46 16.05 -13.71 -15.09
N TYR A 47 15.22 -12.82 -15.64
CA TYR A 47 15.64 -11.49 -16.06
C TYR A 47 15.63 -10.53 -14.87
N VAL A 48 16.78 -9.88 -14.64
CA VAL A 48 16.94 -8.87 -13.58
C VAL A 48 16.87 -7.47 -14.17
N ALA A 49 15.75 -6.83 -13.89
CA ALA A 49 15.48 -5.43 -14.19
C ALA A 49 16.07 -4.54 -13.10
N THR A 50 16.91 -3.57 -13.45
CA THR A 50 17.47 -2.55 -12.55
C THR A 50 17.37 -1.18 -13.22
N PRO A 51 17.52 -0.07 -12.47
CA PRO A 51 17.59 1.25 -13.10
C PRO A 51 18.66 1.34 -14.19
N LYS A 52 19.80 0.67 -13.99
CA LYS A 52 20.90 0.63 -14.96
C LYS A 52 20.54 -0.15 -16.23
N THR A 53 19.87 -1.30 -16.10
CA THR A 53 19.56 -2.14 -17.27
C THR A 53 18.39 -1.60 -18.07
N ILE A 54 17.47 -0.85 -17.45
CA ILE A 54 16.25 -0.36 -18.13
C ILE A 54 16.30 1.14 -18.44
N GLY A 55 17.26 1.88 -17.88
CA GLY A 55 17.52 3.29 -18.22
C GLY A 55 16.54 4.28 -17.60
N PHE A 56 15.82 3.90 -16.54
CA PHE A 56 14.98 4.81 -15.76
C PHE A 56 14.95 4.42 -14.29
N THR A 57 14.62 5.37 -13.42
CA THR A 57 14.31 5.10 -12.01
C THR A 57 12.80 4.99 -11.80
N LYS A 58 12.41 4.25 -10.76
CA LYS A 58 11.03 4.16 -10.28
C LYS A 58 11.01 4.40 -8.78
N LYS A 59 9.96 5.07 -8.30
CA LYS A 59 9.59 5.06 -6.88
C LYS A 59 8.07 5.02 -6.76
N ILE A 60 7.60 4.44 -5.67
CA ILE A 60 6.18 4.46 -5.29
C ILE A 60 6.05 5.09 -3.90
N ILE A 61 4.96 5.80 -3.67
CA ILE A 61 4.66 6.42 -2.38
C ILE A 61 3.29 5.92 -1.94
N PHE A 62 3.24 5.13 -0.87
CA PHE A 62 1.99 4.79 -0.19
C PHE A 62 1.71 5.84 0.87
N THR A 63 0.46 6.27 0.94
CA THR A 63 0.00 7.38 1.78
C THR A 63 -1.07 6.91 2.76
N GLU A 64 -1.18 7.58 3.90
CA GLU A 64 -2.13 7.21 4.96
C GLU A 64 -3.61 7.23 4.52
N ASN A 65 -3.93 8.01 3.49
CA ASN A 65 -5.29 8.11 2.95
C ASN A 65 -5.61 7.02 1.89
N GLY A 66 -4.82 5.95 1.83
CA GLY A 66 -5.09 4.81 0.95
C GLY A 66 -4.74 5.07 -0.52
N ARG A 67 -3.84 6.02 -0.81
CA ARG A 67 -3.35 6.27 -2.18
C ARG A 67 -1.92 5.80 -2.39
N VAL A 68 -1.65 5.31 -3.59
CA VAL A 68 -0.30 5.02 -4.10
C VAL A 68 -0.01 5.93 -5.28
N ILE A 69 1.18 6.53 -5.25
CA ILE A 69 1.66 7.43 -6.31
C ILE A 69 2.92 6.83 -6.92
N THR A 70 2.89 6.57 -8.22
CA THR A 70 3.99 5.97 -8.96
C THR A 70 4.72 7.02 -9.78
N TYR A 71 6.05 7.02 -9.65
CA TYR A 71 6.94 7.93 -10.36
C TYR A 71 7.87 7.15 -11.29
N LYS A 72 8.17 7.75 -12.44
CA LYS A 72 9.25 7.35 -13.34
C LYS A 72 10.16 8.55 -13.57
N ASN A 73 11.46 8.41 -13.31
CA ASN A 73 12.42 9.52 -13.43
C ASN A 73 11.97 10.78 -12.69
N ASN A 74 11.45 10.63 -11.48
CA ASN A 74 10.87 11.70 -10.64
C ASN A 74 9.64 12.42 -11.22
N VAL A 75 9.08 11.96 -12.33
CA VAL A 75 7.80 12.44 -12.86
C VAL A 75 6.69 11.52 -12.38
N GLU A 76 5.64 12.08 -11.78
CA GLU A 76 4.42 11.33 -11.43
C GLU A 76 3.78 10.81 -12.71
N ILE A 77 3.58 9.50 -12.78
CA ILE A 77 2.93 8.85 -13.93
C ILE A 77 1.59 8.23 -13.57
N ARG A 78 1.32 8.04 -12.27
CA ARG A 78 0.03 7.55 -11.80
C ARG A 78 -0.22 7.85 -10.34
N ASN A 79 -1.50 7.97 -10.00
CA ASN A 79 -1.99 8.14 -8.64
C ASN A 79 -3.32 7.42 -8.49
N SER A 80 -3.36 6.34 -7.72
CA SER A 80 -4.54 5.47 -7.56
C SER A 80 -4.79 5.09 -6.11
N ALA A 81 -5.99 4.59 -5.81
CA ALA A 81 -6.21 3.90 -4.54
C ALA A 81 -5.37 2.62 -4.47
N TYR A 82 -5.02 2.20 -3.26
CA TYR A 82 -4.55 0.86 -2.97
C TYR A 82 -5.40 0.23 -1.86
N GLN A 83 -5.42 -1.10 -1.84
CA GLN A 83 -6.11 -1.89 -0.82
C GLN A 83 -5.17 -2.97 -0.32
N ILE A 84 -5.23 -3.26 0.99
CA ILE A 84 -4.51 -4.37 1.61
C ILE A 84 -5.53 -5.31 2.23
N GLU A 85 -5.40 -6.59 1.95
CA GLU A 85 -6.30 -7.64 2.43
C GLU A 85 -5.59 -8.99 2.51
N LYS A 86 -6.19 -9.94 3.23
CA LYS A 86 -5.75 -11.34 3.21
C LYS A 86 -6.31 -12.03 1.97
N GLY A 87 -5.51 -12.87 1.33
CA GLY A 87 -5.97 -13.69 0.21
C GLY A 87 -4.98 -14.77 -0.19
N LYS A 88 -5.38 -15.62 -1.14
CA LYS A 88 -4.57 -16.77 -1.56
C LYS A 88 -3.47 -16.37 -2.54
N GLY A 89 -2.28 -16.91 -2.34
CA GLY A 89 -1.18 -16.85 -3.29
C GLY A 89 -1.43 -17.73 -4.51
N TYR A 90 -1.01 -17.27 -5.69
CA TYR A 90 -1.21 -17.97 -6.96
C TYR A 90 -0.49 -19.33 -6.98
N PHE A 91 0.75 -19.39 -6.45
CA PHE A 91 1.60 -20.57 -6.57
C PHE A 91 1.41 -21.60 -5.44
N ASP A 92 1.24 -21.15 -4.20
CA ASP A 92 1.19 -22.01 -3.02
C ASP A 92 -0.23 -22.20 -2.47
N GLN A 93 -1.21 -21.45 -2.99
CA GLN A 93 -2.61 -21.45 -2.55
C GLN A 93 -2.79 -21.15 -1.05
N SER A 94 -1.75 -20.64 -0.40
CA SER A 94 -1.72 -20.30 1.02
C SER A 94 -2.16 -18.85 1.24
N GLU A 95 -2.59 -18.52 2.44
CA GLU A 95 -3.03 -17.17 2.77
C GLU A 95 -1.84 -16.23 2.98
N HIS A 96 -1.88 -15.06 2.35
CA HIS A 96 -0.85 -14.01 2.41
C HIS A 96 -1.48 -12.65 2.62
N ASP A 97 -0.68 -11.68 3.06
CA ASP A 97 -1.02 -10.26 2.89
C ASP A 97 -0.88 -9.86 1.43
N LEU A 98 -1.98 -9.38 0.85
CA LEU A 98 -2.04 -8.90 -0.51
C LEU A 98 -2.14 -7.40 -0.54
N ILE A 99 -1.50 -6.78 -1.52
CA ILE A 99 -1.70 -5.37 -1.87
C ILE A 99 -2.16 -5.26 -3.31
N THR A 100 -3.27 -4.55 -3.52
CA THR A 100 -3.85 -4.31 -4.84
C THR A 100 -3.77 -2.83 -5.18
N PHE A 101 -3.18 -2.50 -6.32
CA PHE A 101 -3.15 -1.15 -6.89
C PHE A 101 -2.92 -1.23 -8.40
N GLU A 102 -3.34 -0.19 -9.11
CA GLU A 102 -3.14 -0.09 -10.57
C GLU A 102 -3.67 -1.32 -11.37
N GLY A 103 -4.73 -1.96 -10.85
CA GLY A 103 -5.33 -3.14 -11.47
C GLY A 103 -4.50 -4.42 -11.32
N LYS A 104 -3.50 -4.44 -10.43
CA LYS A 104 -2.65 -5.58 -10.13
C LYS A 104 -2.68 -5.90 -8.65
N THR A 105 -2.62 -7.19 -8.35
CA THR A 105 -2.55 -7.71 -6.98
C THR A 105 -1.19 -8.34 -6.76
N TYR A 106 -0.60 -8.05 -5.61
CA TYR A 106 0.72 -8.54 -5.23
C TYR A 106 0.67 -9.18 -3.86
N ILE A 107 1.47 -10.22 -3.63
CA ILE A 107 1.81 -10.72 -2.31
C ILE A 107 2.86 -9.79 -1.71
N ILE A 108 2.68 -9.37 -0.46
CA ILE A 108 3.72 -8.71 0.34
C ILE A 108 4.63 -9.80 0.92
N GLU A 109 5.78 -10.03 0.29
CA GLU A 109 6.73 -11.06 0.73
C GLU A 109 7.57 -10.60 1.93
N ASN A 110 8.02 -9.34 1.89
CA ASN A 110 8.77 -8.73 3.00
C ASN A 110 8.34 -7.26 3.15
N LEU A 111 8.17 -6.82 4.39
CA LEU A 111 7.92 -5.44 4.74
C LEU A 111 8.55 -5.13 6.10
N ASP A 112 9.60 -4.32 6.08
CA ASP A 112 10.27 -3.84 7.29
C ASP A 112 10.50 -2.31 7.20
N ASN A 113 11.36 -1.77 8.07
CA ASN A 113 11.63 -0.33 8.12
C ASN A 113 12.54 0.20 7.00
N GLN A 114 13.06 -0.67 6.14
CA GLN A 114 14.01 -0.33 5.07
C GLN A 114 13.67 -1.02 3.74
N ASN A 115 13.00 -2.17 3.77
CA ASN A 115 12.77 -3.03 2.62
C ASN A 115 11.28 -3.30 2.43
N LEU A 116 10.86 -3.29 1.17
CA LEU A 116 9.57 -3.79 0.72
C LEU A 116 9.83 -4.72 -0.46
N THR A 117 9.38 -5.95 -0.35
CA THR A 117 9.38 -6.91 -1.46
C THR A 117 7.96 -7.33 -1.73
N ILE A 118 7.52 -7.12 -2.98
CA ILE A 118 6.21 -7.56 -3.46
C ILE A 118 6.38 -8.55 -4.61
N ILE A 119 5.52 -9.55 -4.68
CA ILE A 119 5.50 -10.54 -5.77
C ILE A 119 4.16 -10.43 -6.48
N SER A 120 4.16 -10.30 -7.80
CA SER A 120 2.93 -10.33 -8.57
C SER A 120 2.15 -11.61 -8.28
N ASN A 121 0.90 -11.48 -7.82
CA ASN A 121 0.05 -12.61 -7.48
C ASN A 121 -0.62 -13.18 -8.74
N SER A 122 0.20 -13.59 -9.69
CA SER A 122 -0.22 -14.09 -11.00
C SER A 122 0.80 -15.09 -11.54
N GLN A 123 0.53 -15.69 -12.69
CA GLN A 123 1.45 -16.64 -13.34
C GLN A 123 2.85 -16.08 -13.59
N ASP A 124 3.00 -14.76 -13.75
CA ASP A 124 4.31 -14.14 -13.99
C ASP A 124 5.25 -14.19 -12.77
N GLY A 125 4.71 -14.23 -11.55
CA GLY A 125 5.45 -14.29 -10.29
C GLY A 125 6.55 -13.23 -10.14
N THR A 126 6.43 -12.09 -10.83
CA THR A 126 7.52 -11.10 -10.85
C THR A 126 7.71 -10.51 -9.47
N ARG A 127 8.91 -10.69 -8.91
CA ARG A 127 9.32 -10.14 -7.62
C ARG A 127 9.90 -8.75 -7.82
N THR A 128 9.39 -7.76 -7.10
CA THR A 128 9.86 -6.37 -7.14
C THR A 128 10.35 -5.96 -5.76
N ILE A 129 11.57 -5.45 -5.69
CA ILE A 129 12.27 -5.11 -4.45
C ILE A 129 12.46 -3.60 -4.41
N PHE A 130 12.08 -3.02 -3.29
CA PHE A 130 12.21 -1.60 -2.99
C PHE A 130 12.99 -1.37 -1.70
N LYS A 131 13.57 -0.17 -1.61
CA LYS A 131 14.22 0.35 -0.42
C LYS A 131 13.74 1.76 -0.07
N ARG A 132 13.87 2.15 1.19
CA ARG A 132 13.66 3.53 1.61
C ARG A 132 14.85 4.42 1.25
#